data_AF-A0A2V8NAQ3-F1
#
_entry.id   AF-A0A2V8NAQ3-F1
#
_cell.length_a   1.000
_cell.length_b   1.000
_cell.length_c   1.000
_cell.angle_alpha   90.00
_cell.angle_beta   90.00
_cell.angle_gamma   90.00
#
_symmetry.space_group_name_H-M   'P 1'
#
loop_
_entity.id
_entity.type
_entity.pdbx_description
1 polymer ?
#
loop_
_entity_poly.entity_id
_entity_poly.type
_entity_poly.pdbx_seq_one_letter_code
_entity_poly.pdbx_strand_id
1 'polypeptide(L)'
;ITSGQGTSTITIDTTGLNDVVTATVEIIGLPYECDRTKSCSFSVAHSVIDIPCSKFDEFNGLKFNEEKVRLNNLAIQLQHSPIAQGIYIIFGSCDGEADQRSQRAVDYLVNTRGIDRGRITVVNGGCREQLTVELWVCVKDTPTPIPNNMATVKPCPKCKAKPKVRRGARRVRRR
;
A
#
# COMPACT_ATOMS: atom_id res chain seq x y z
N ILE A 1 -20.91 27.15 -10.73
CA ILE A 1 -22.09 26.63 -11.46
C ILE A 1 -21.85 26.90 -12.92
N THR A 2 -21.85 25.87 -13.76
CA THR A 2 -21.62 25.96 -15.21
C THR A 2 -22.92 26.09 -16.00
N SER A 3 -24.04 25.58 -15.48
CA SER A 3 -25.36 25.75 -16.11
C SER A 3 -26.52 25.45 -15.14
N GLY A 4 -27.76 25.76 -15.54
CA GLY A 4 -28.98 25.33 -14.85
C GLY A 4 -29.49 26.24 -13.72
N GLN A 5 -28.98 27.47 -13.57
CA GLN A 5 -29.56 28.42 -12.61
C GLN A 5 -31.02 28.74 -12.97
N GLY A 6 -31.89 28.73 -11.96
CA GLY A 6 -33.33 28.98 -12.14
C GLY A 6 -34.14 27.79 -12.63
N THR A 7 -33.54 26.60 -12.76
CA THR A 7 -34.25 25.35 -13.04
C THR A 7 -34.22 24.42 -11.82
N SER A 8 -34.85 23.25 -11.94
CA SER A 8 -34.79 22.22 -10.90
C SER A 8 -33.42 21.53 -10.78
N THR A 9 -32.47 21.80 -11.68
CA THR A 9 -31.16 21.14 -11.72
C THR A 9 -30.03 22.10 -12.13
N ILE A 10 -28.97 22.16 -11.33
CA ILE A 10 -27.75 22.92 -11.64
C ILE A 10 -26.60 21.97 -12.00
N THR A 11 -25.74 22.40 -12.92
CA THR A 11 -24.46 21.72 -13.22
C THR A 11 -23.32 22.53 -12.62
N ILE A 12 -22.36 21.86 -12.01
CA ILE A 12 -21.18 22.48 -11.40
C ILE A 12 -19.96 21.74 -11.94
N ASP A 13 -18.96 22.48 -12.41
CA ASP A 13 -17.65 21.90 -12.70
C ASP A 13 -16.91 21.70 -11.38
N THR A 14 -16.53 20.45 -11.12
CA THR A 14 -15.85 20.03 -9.90
C THR A 14 -14.37 19.71 -10.14
N THR A 15 -13.83 20.08 -11.30
CA THR A 15 -12.42 19.84 -11.66
C THR A 15 -11.48 20.52 -10.65
N GLY A 16 -10.58 19.76 -10.03
CA GLY A 16 -9.58 20.27 -9.08
C GLY A 16 -10.10 20.54 -7.66
N LEU A 17 -11.35 20.19 -7.34
CA LEU A 17 -11.91 20.30 -6.00
C LEU A 17 -11.69 19.01 -5.20
N ASN A 18 -11.07 19.14 -4.02
CA ASN A 18 -10.84 18.05 -3.05
C ASN A 18 -11.57 18.35 -1.72
N ASP A 19 -12.83 18.80 -1.80
CA ASP A 19 -13.57 19.25 -0.63
C ASP A 19 -15.08 18.95 -0.74
N VAL A 20 -15.81 19.18 0.35
CA VAL A 20 -17.27 19.10 0.42
C VAL A 20 -17.88 20.31 -0.28
N VAL A 21 -18.65 20.03 -1.34
CA VAL A 21 -19.42 21.05 -2.04
C VAL A 21 -20.78 21.16 -1.36
N THR A 22 -21.11 22.37 -0.89
CA THR A 22 -22.44 22.68 -0.33
C THR A 22 -23.21 23.55 -1.32
N ALA A 23 -24.34 23.06 -1.79
CA ALA A 23 -25.28 23.80 -2.62
C ALA A 23 -26.42 24.32 -1.76
N THR A 24 -26.69 25.63 -1.82
CA THR A 24 -27.82 26.27 -1.13
C THR A 24 -28.76 26.86 -2.18
N VAL A 25 -30.04 26.54 -2.07
CA VAL A 25 -31.13 27.11 -2.87
C VAL A 25 -31.87 28.12 -2.00
N GLU A 26 -32.11 29.31 -2.54
CA GLU A 26 -32.92 30.37 -1.93
C GLU A 26 -34.11 30.72 -2.83
N ILE A 27 -35.31 30.84 -2.23
CA ILE A 27 -36.54 31.16 -2.94
C ILE A 27 -37.00 32.57 -2.57
N ILE A 28 -37.32 33.37 -3.59
CA ILE A 28 -37.91 34.71 -3.44
C ILE A 28 -39.45 34.67 -3.59
N GLY A 29 -40.15 35.58 -2.90
CA GLY A 29 -41.62 35.74 -3.02
C GLY A 29 -42.46 35.02 -1.96
N LEU A 30 -41.84 34.31 -1.02
CA LEU A 30 -42.53 33.72 0.13
C LEU A 30 -42.80 34.75 1.24
N PRO A 31 -43.82 34.54 2.09
CA PRO A 31 -43.99 35.28 3.35
C PRO A 31 -42.76 35.14 4.25
N TYR A 32 -42.51 36.12 5.13
CA TYR A 32 -41.33 36.13 6.03
C TYR A 32 -41.34 34.99 7.07
N GLU A 33 -42.50 34.39 7.30
CA GLU A 33 -42.74 33.28 8.24
C GLU A 33 -42.26 31.92 7.70
N CYS A 34 -41.95 31.81 6.40
CA CYS A 34 -41.59 30.54 5.75
C CYS A 34 -40.07 30.41 5.58
N ASP A 35 -39.55 29.19 5.75
CA ASP A 35 -38.18 28.84 5.37
C ASP A 35 -37.96 29.09 3.86
N ARG A 36 -36.99 29.95 3.54
CA ARG A 36 -36.69 30.33 2.15
C ARG A 36 -35.47 29.62 1.59
N THR A 37 -34.72 28.90 2.42
CA THR A 37 -33.45 28.29 2.05
C THR A 37 -33.42 26.81 2.36
N LYS A 38 -32.84 26.02 1.46
CA LYS A 38 -32.44 24.63 1.72
C LYS A 38 -31.04 24.40 1.20
N SER A 39 -30.23 23.66 1.95
CA SER A 39 -28.87 23.29 1.58
C SER A 39 -28.70 21.78 1.55
N CYS A 40 -27.78 21.33 0.70
CA CYS A 40 -27.33 19.95 0.61
C CYS A 40 -25.83 19.94 0.35
N SER A 41 -25.12 19.04 1.03
CA SER A 41 -23.67 18.90 0.91
C SER A 41 -23.32 17.53 0.34
N PHE A 42 -22.33 17.49 -0.56
CA PHE A 42 -21.78 16.26 -1.11
C PHE A 42 -20.26 16.36 -1.25
N SER A 43 -19.57 15.25 -1.02
CA SER A 43 -18.12 15.15 -1.23
C SER A 43 -17.82 14.85 -2.68
N VAL A 44 -17.00 15.69 -3.33
CA VAL A 44 -16.43 15.36 -4.64
C VAL A 44 -15.20 14.51 -4.39
N ALA A 45 -15.30 13.21 -4.65
CA ALA A 45 -14.11 12.37 -4.75
C ALA A 45 -13.44 12.69 -6.10
N HIS A 46 -12.24 13.23 -6.06
CA HIS A 46 -11.45 13.39 -7.26
C HIS A 46 -11.16 11.97 -7.79
N SER A 47 -11.65 11.64 -8.98
CA SER A 47 -11.10 10.53 -9.76
C SER A 47 -9.70 10.96 -10.21
N VAL A 48 -8.75 10.97 -9.27
CA VAL A 48 -7.36 10.76 -9.64
C VAL A 48 -7.39 9.50 -10.48
N ILE A 49 -6.68 9.49 -11.60
CA ILE A 49 -6.39 8.24 -12.31
C ILE A 49 -5.53 7.43 -11.34
N ASP A 50 -6.18 6.81 -10.36
CA ASP A 50 -5.57 5.92 -9.40
C ASP A 50 -5.25 4.70 -10.23
N ILE A 51 -4.01 4.64 -10.72
CA ILE A 51 -3.43 3.38 -11.16
C ILE A 51 -3.67 2.44 -9.97
N PRO A 52 -4.57 1.45 -10.08
CA PRO A 52 -5.11 0.74 -8.93
C PRO A 52 -3.98 0.07 -8.15
N CYS A 53 -2.93 -0.33 -8.88
CA CYS A 53 -1.68 -0.83 -8.36
C CYS A 53 -0.52 -0.37 -9.25
N SER A 54 0.49 0.25 -8.66
CA SER A 54 1.75 0.58 -9.32
C SER A 54 2.91 -0.18 -8.68
N LYS A 55 3.84 -0.65 -9.50
CA LYS A 55 5.07 -1.27 -9.00
C LYS A 55 5.98 -0.17 -8.47
N PHE A 56 6.29 -0.24 -7.19
CA PHE A 56 7.09 0.75 -6.49
C PHE A 56 8.59 0.45 -6.56
N ASP A 57 8.98 -0.81 -6.35
CA ASP A 57 10.38 -1.23 -6.39
C ASP A 57 10.51 -2.73 -6.73
N GLU A 58 11.68 -3.13 -7.22
CA GLU A 58 12.06 -4.52 -7.45
C GLU A 58 13.52 -4.73 -7.08
N PHE A 59 13.81 -5.79 -6.33
CA PHE A 59 15.18 -6.12 -5.98
C PHE A 59 15.40 -7.62 -5.78
N ASN A 60 16.66 -8.03 -5.96
CA ASN A 60 17.10 -9.41 -5.86
C ASN A 60 18.14 -9.59 -4.76
N GLY A 61 18.00 -10.64 -3.95
CA GLY A 61 19.07 -11.16 -3.09
C GLY A 61 19.61 -10.22 -1.99
N LEU A 62 18.95 -9.09 -1.71
CA LEU A 62 19.46 -8.08 -0.77
C LEU A 62 19.63 -8.62 0.65
N LYS A 63 20.61 -8.05 1.37
CA LYS A 63 20.73 -8.25 2.83
C LYS A 63 19.60 -7.51 3.54
N PHE A 64 19.22 -7.97 4.73
CA PHE A 64 18.08 -7.38 5.44
C PHE A 64 18.28 -5.88 5.75
N ASN A 65 19.51 -5.44 6.04
CA ASN A 65 19.77 -4.02 6.29
C ASN A 65 19.58 -3.14 5.04
N GLU A 66 19.86 -3.66 3.85
CA GLU A 66 19.62 -2.97 2.57
C GLU A 66 18.13 -3.01 2.21
N GLU A 67 17.48 -4.15 2.43
CA GLU A 67 16.04 -4.32 2.27
C GLU A 67 15.26 -3.34 3.16
N LYS A 68 15.70 -3.10 4.40
CA LYS A 68 15.11 -2.09 5.30
C LYS A 68 15.08 -0.70 4.68
N VAL A 69 16.08 -0.32 3.89
CA VAL A 69 16.10 0.98 3.20
C VAL A 69 15.00 1.06 2.13
N ARG A 70 14.71 -0.05 1.44
CA ARG A 70 13.60 -0.11 0.48
C ARG A 70 12.24 -0.12 1.18
N LEU A 71 12.09 -0.91 2.24
CA LEU A 71 10.90 -0.94 3.09
C LEU A 71 10.62 0.42 3.75
N ASN A 72 11.67 1.18 4.07
CA ASN A 72 11.57 2.54 4.57
C ASN A 72 10.87 3.48 3.59
N ASN A 73 11.25 3.40 2.31
CA ASN A 73 10.64 4.23 1.28
C ASN A 73 9.18 3.83 1.04
N LEU A 74 8.88 2.52 1.07
CA LEU A 74 7.50 2.03 1.02
C LEU A 74 6.67 2.58 2.20
N ALA A 75 7.20 2.51 3.42
CA ALA A 75 6.51 3.02 4.61
C ALA A 75 6.19 4.52 4.50
N ILE A 76 7.11 5.33 3.95
CA ILE A 76 6.87 6.76 3.69
C ILE A 76 5.69 6.94 2.72
N GLN A 77 5.64 6.18 1.63
CA GLN A 77 4.52 6.26 0.68
C GLN A 77 3.18 5.90 1.33
N LEU A 78 3.15 4.85 2.15
CA LEU A 78 1.93 4.45 2.88
C LEU A 78 1.53 5.49 3.94
N GLN A 79 2.47 6.20 4.56
CA GLN A 79 2.16 7.26 5.52
C GLN A 79 1.59 8.50 4.84
N HIS A 80 2.07 8.84 3.64
CA HIS A 80 1.59 10.01 2.90
C HIS A 80 0.17 9.84 2.35
N SER A 81 -0.25 8.61 2.04
CA SER A 81 -1.57 8.32 1.49
C SER A 81 -2.33 7.35 2.40
N PRO A 82 -3.40 7.75 3.09
CA PRO A 82 -4.17 6.86 3.97
C PRO A 82 -4.97 5.80 3.20
N ILE A 83 -5.29 6.07 1.93
CA ILE A 83 -5.98 5.14 1.04
C ILE A 83 -5.04 4.11 0.40
N ALA A 84 -3.72 4.22 0.59
CA ALA A 84 -2.77 3.30 -0.01
C ALA A 84 -2.62 1.99 0.79
N GLN A 85 -2.29 0.91 0.10
CA GLN A 85 -1.94 -0.39 0.64
C GLN A 85 -0.64 -0.86 -0.02
N GLY A 86 0.25 -1.43 0.79
CA GLY A 86 1.50 -2.01 0.32
C GLY A 86 1.33 -3.50 0.03
N ILE A 87 1.79 -3.93 -1.14
CA ILE A 87 1.81 -5.35 -1.50
C ILE A 87 3.26 -5.78 -1.66
N TYR A 88 3.63 -6.80 -0.90
CA TYR A 88 4.96 -7.39 -0.86
C TYR A 88 4.88 -8.76 -1.53
N ILE A 89 5.25 -8.83 -2.81
CA ILE A 89 5.36 -10.10 -3.53
C ILE A 89 6.78 -10.60 -3.38
N ILE A 90 6.92 -11.87 -3.00
CA ILE A 90 8.24 -12.49 -2.82
C ILE A 90 8.30 -13.85 -3.48
N PHE A 91 9.41 -14.08 -4.17
CA PHE A 91 9.81 -15.35 -4.74
C PHE A 91 11.07 -15.83 -4.03
N GLY A 92 11.00 -16.95 -3.33
CA GLY A 92 12.14 -17.52 -2.62
C GLY A 92 13.17 -18.12 -3.57
N SER A 93 14.45 -18.17 -3.17
CA SER A 93 15.44 -19.00 -3.88
C SER A 93 15.41 -20.47 -3.44
N CYS A 94 14.73 -20.75 -2.33
CA CYS A 94 14.58 -22.07 -1.75
C CYS A 94 13.33 -22.17 -0.86
N ASP A 95 12.99 -23.41 -0.50
CA ASP A 95 11.79 -23.77 0.26
C ASP A 95 11.70 -23.03 1.61
N GLY A 96 10.58 -22.35 1.87
CA GLY A 96 10.33 -21.56 3.08
C GLY A 96 11.10 -20.24 3.20
N GLU A 97 11.97 -19.88 2.24
CA GLU A 97 12.70 -18.61 2.29
C GLU A 97 11.75 -17.41 2.15
N ALA A 98 10.79 -17.49 1.23
CA ALA A 98 9.81 -16.43 0.97
C ALA A 98 8.98 -16.08 2.23
N ASP A 99 8.52 -17.09 2.97
CA ASP A 99 7.72 -16.89 4.18
C ASP A 99 8.56 -16.30 5.31
N GLN A 100 9.79 -16.80 5.52
CA GLN A 100 10.69 -16.24 6.54
C GLN A 100 11.06 -14.77 6.25
N ARG A 101 11.35 -14.45 4.97
CA ARG A 101 11.72 -13.11 4.51
C ARG A 101 10.55 -12.14 4.62
N SER A 102 9.35 -12.56 4.23
CA SER A 102 8.17 -11.71 4.34
C SER A 102 7.77 -11.44 5.79
N GLN A 103 7.86 -12.44 6.69
CA GLN A 103 7.52 -12.25 8.10
C GLN A 103 8.39 -11.17 8.76
N ARG A 104 9.70 -11.15 8.51
CA ARG A 104 10.58 -10.09 9.05
C ARG A 104 10.38 -8.73 8.38
N ALA A 105 9.99 -8.71 7.11
CA ALA A 105 9.71 -7.45 6.39
C ALA A 105 8.45 -6.80 6.96
N VAL A 106 7.40 -7.60 7.18
CA VAL A 106 6.18 -7.20 7.88
C VAL A 106 6.48 -6.71 9.28
N ASP A 107 7.22 -7.50 10.07
CA ASP A 107 7.59 -7.15 11.45
C ASP A 107 8.27 -5.78 11.51
N TYR A 108 9.18 -5.51 10.57
CA TYR A 108 9.82 -4.21 10.43
C TYR A 108 8.83 -3.09 10.08
N LEU A 109 7.97 -3.28 9.08
CA LEU A 109 6.98 -2.26 8.69
C LEU A 109 5.97 -1.95 9.81
N VAL A 110 5.52 -2.97 10.54
CA VAL A 110 4.53 -2.81 11.62
C VAL A 110 5.20 -2.29 12.88
N ASN A 111 6.16 -3.02 13.43
CA ASN A 111 6.72 -2.74 14.76
C ASN A 111 7.77 -1.63 14.76
N THR A 112 8.47 -1.42 13.63
CA THR A 112 9.48 -0.33 13.54
C THR A 112 8.94 0.91 12.86
N ARG A 113 8.12 0.78 11.81
CA ARG A 113 7.58 1.93 11.06
C ARG A 113 6.16 2.34 11.44
N GLY A 114 5.47 1.57 12.29
CA GLY A 114 4.13 1.89 12.76
C GLY A 114 3.07 1.82 11.66
N ILE A 115 3.30 1.05 10.60
CA ILE A 115 2.30 0.83 9.55
C ILE A 115 1.28 -0.18 10.07
N ASP A 116 0.00 0.11 9.91
CA ASP A 116 -1.06 -0.83 10.23
C ASP A 116 -0.89 -2.14 9.43
N ARG A 117 -1.01 -3.28 10.11
CA ARG A 117 -0.84 -4.61 9.51
C ARG A 117 -1.87 -4.85 8.40
N GLY A 118 -3.08 -4.29 8.53
CA GLY A 118 -4.14 -4.37 7.52
C GLY A 118 -3.78 -3.67 6.21
N ARG A 119 -2.78 -2.79 6.20
CA ARG A 119 -2.30 -2.08 5.01
C ARG A 119 -1.15 -2.78 4.30
N ILE A 120 -0.79 -4.01 4.71
CA ILE A 120 0.33 -4.77 4.13
C ILE A 120 -0.16 -6.16 3.74
N THR A 121 -0.19 -6.44 2.44
CA THR A 121 -0.45 -7.79 1.91
C THR A 121 0.85 -8.45 1.49
N VAL A 122 1.04 -9.71 1.90
CA VAL A 122 2.16 -10.53 1.46
C VAL A 122 1.64 -11.56 0.46
N VAL A 123 2.31 -11.68 -0.67
CA VAL A 123 2.02 -12.71 -1.67
C VAL A 123 3.27 -13.55 -1.91
N ASN A 124 3.18 -14.84 -1.63
CA ASN A 124 4.25 -15.79 -1.95
C ASN A 124 4.07 -16.27 -3.40
N GLY A 125 4.98 -15.86 -4.29
CA GLY A 125 4.98 -16.21 -5.70
C GLY A 125 5.63 -17.57 -6.01
N GLY A 126 6.08 -18.30 -5.00
CA GLY A 126 6.80 -19.57 -5.15
C GLY A 126 8.31 -19.37 -5.17
N CYS A 127 9.02 -20.23 -5.91
CA CYS A 127 10.47 -20.21 -5.97
C CYS A 127 10.99 -19.77 -7.34
N ARG A 128 12.09 -19.02 -7.37
CA ARG A 128 12.88 -18.67 -8.55
C ARG A 128 14.34 -19.05 -8.32
N GLU A 129 15.18 -18.95 -9.35
CA GLU A 129 16.62 -19.21 -9.22
C GLU A 129 17.28 -18.25 -8.20
N GLN A 130 16.84 -17.00 -8.18
CA GLN A 130 17.28 -15.97 -7.25
C GLN A 130 16.10 -15.46 -6.42
N LEU A 131 16.37 -15.10 -5.17
CA LEU A 131 15.39 -14.43 -4.31
C LEU A 131 15.01 -13.10 -4.94
N THR A 132 13.74 -12.94 -5.30
CA THR A 132 13.20 -11.70 -5.89
C THR A 132 12.08 -11.16 -5.02
N VAL A 133 12.10 -9.86 -4.80
CA VAL A 133 11.03 -9.13 -4.10
C VAL A 133 10.52 -8.04 -5.00
N GLU A 134 9.19 -7.93 -5.07
CA GLU A 134 8.50 -6.85 -5.76
C GLU A 134 7.64 -6.10 -4.73
N LEU A 135 7.85 -4.80 -4.65
CA LEU A 135 7.04 -3.90 -3.84
C LEU A 135 6.06 -3.18 -4.73
N TRP A 136 4.80 -3.18 -4.33
CA TRP A 136 3.72 -2.52 -5.03
C TRP A 136 2.97 -1.61 -4.08
N VAL A 137 2.48 -0.50 -4.61
CA VAL A 137 1.57 0.41 -3.91
C VAL A 137 0.27 0.44 -4.68
N CYS A 138 -0.80 0.08 -3.98
CA CYS A 138 -2.14 -0.01 -4.51
C CYS A 138 -3.09 0.88 -3.72
N VAL A 139 -4.22 1.22 -4.33
CA VAL A 139 -5.35 1.77 -3.56
C VAL A 139 -5.98 0.65 -2.75
N LYS A 140 -6.46 0.97 -1.55
CA LYS A 140 -7.16 0.04 -0.67
C LYS A 140 -8.34 -0.60 -1.41
N ASP A 141 -8.58 -1.87 -1.13
CA ASP A 141 -9.68 -2.67 -1.71
C ASP A 141 -9.58 -2.93 -3.23
N THR A 142 -8.42 -2.62 -3.84
CA THR A 142 -8.14 -3.03 -5.23
C THR A 142 -7.60 -4.47 -5.30
N PRO A 143 -7.83 -5.18 -6.43
CA PRO A 143 -7.27 -6.51 -6.63
C PRO A 143 -5.75 -6.51 -6.54
N THR A 144 -5.20 -7.46 -5.79
CA THR A 144 -3.75 -7.62 -5.68
C THR A 144 -3.14 -8.05 -7.03
N PRO A 145 -1.97 -7.50 -7.41
CA PRO A 145 -1.28 -7.89 -8.63
C PRO A 145 -0.93 -9.37 -8.60
N ILE A 146 -1.14 -10.04 -9.73
CA ILE A 146 -0.87 -11.46 -9.89
C ILE A 146 0.66 -11.64 -10.05
N PRO A 147 1.32 -12.46 -9.21
CA PRO A 147 2.74 -12.73 -9.36
C PRO A 147 3.05 -13.32 -10.74
N ASN A 148 4.08 -12.80 -11.40
CA ASN A 148 4.55 -13.39 -12.65
C ASN A 148 5.27 -14.72 -12.37
N ASN A 149 4.67 -15.81 -12.83
CA ASN A 149 5.17 -17.17 -12.58
C ASN A 149 6.09 -17.72 -13.68
N MET A 150 6.41 -16.95 -14.73
CA MET A 150 7.19 -17.44 -15.88
C MET A 150 8.59 -17.95 -15.49
N ALA A 151 9.22 -17.35 -14.49
CA ALA A 151 10.56 -17.74 -14.02
C ALA A 151 10.53 -18.70 -12.81
N THR A 152 9.36 -19.25 -12.46
CA THR A 152 9.24 -20.06 -11.24
C THR A 152 9.76 -21.49 -11.43
N VAL A 153 10.43 -22.01 -10.41
CA VAL A 153 10.96 -23.37 -10.34
C VAL A 153 10.06 -24.22 -9.44
N LYS A 154 9.63 -25.38 -9.93
CA LYS A 154 8.83 -26.36 -9.19
C LYS A 154 9.42 -27.76 -9.34
N PRO A 155 9.61 -28.53 -8.25
CA PRO A 155 9.41 -28.14 -6.85
C PRO A 155 10.47 -27.13 -6.37
N CYS A 156 10.18 -26.42 -5.28
CA CYS A 156 11.13 -25.51 -4.65
C CYS A 156 12.40 -26.27 -4.23
N PRO A 157 13.61 -25.76 -4.52
CA PRO A 157 14.84 -26.38 -4.09
C PRO A 157 15.00 -26.27 -2.56
N LYS A 158 15.66 -27.24 -1.94
CA LYS A 158 15.92 -27.20 -0.49
C LYS A 158 16.88 -26.05 -0.14
N CYS A 159 16.60 -25.34 0.96
CA CYS A 159 17.51 -24.32 1.42
C CYS A 159 18.87 -24.89 1.83
N LYS A 160 19.93 -24.19 1.43
CA LYS A 160 21.29 -24.51 1.88
C LYS A 160 21.35 -24.33 3.40
N ALA A 161 21.85 -25.35 4.11
CA ALA A 161 22.00 -25.28 5.55
C ALA A 161 22.92 -24.10 5.93
N LYS A 162 22.49 -23.25 6.86
CA LYS A 162 23.35 -22.19 7.38
C LYS A 162 24.56 -22.85 8.08
N PRO A 163 25.80 -22.43 7.80
CA PRO A 163 26.96 -22.97 8.49
C PRO A 163 26.81 -22.74 10.01
N LYS A 164 26.98 -23.81 10.80
CA LYS A 164 26.90 -23.73 12.26
C LYS A 164 28.00 -22.79 12.75
N VAL A 165 27.63 -21.63 13.29
CA VAL A 165 28.56 -20.74 13.98
C VAL A 165 29.11 -21.50 15.18
N ARG A 166 30.37 -21.93 15.12
CA ARG A 166 31.08 -22.48 16.29
C ARG A 166 31.22 -21.34 17.30
N ARG A 167 30.34 -21.29 18.31
CA ARG A 167 30.50 -20.43 19.48
C ARG A 167 31.84 -20.78 20.13
N GLY A 168 32.85 -19.94 19.91
CA GLY A 168 34.15 -20.10 20.54
C GLY A 168 34.00 -20.05 22.06
N ALA A 169 34.51 -21.09 22.74
CA ALA A 169 34.53 -21.14 24.19
C ALA A 169 35.27 -19.91 24.73
N ARG A 170 34.56 -19.05 25.46
CA ARG A 170 35.11 -17.87 26.12
C ARG A 170 36.11 -18.35 27.19
N ARG A 171 37.40 -18.29 26.87
CA ARG A 171 38.49 -18.69 27.76
C ARG A 171 38.53 -17.72 28.94
N VAL A 172 38.00 -18.15 30.09
CA VAL A 172 38.06 -17.40 31.35
C VAL A 172 39.53 -17.33 31.77
N ARG A 173 40.16 -16.16 31.63
CA ARG A 173 41.46 -15.89 32.26
C ARG A 173 41.19 -15.45 33.70
N ARG A 174 41.44 -16.35 34.66
CA ARG A 174 41.64 -16.00 36.07
C ARG A 174 43.02 -15.38 36.23
N ARG A 175 43.10 -14.19 36.81
CA ARG A 175 44.22 -13.71 37.63
C ARG A 175 43.64 -12.84 38.73
#